data_AF-A0A2E7S6M3-F1
#
_entry.id   AF-A0A2E7S6M3-F1
#
_cell.length_a   1.000
_cell.length_b   1.000
_cell.length_c   1.000
_cell.angle_alpha   90.00
_cell.angle_beta   90.00
_cell.angle_gamma   90.00
#
_symmetry.space_group_name_H-M   'P 1'
#
loop_
_entity.id
_entity.type
_entity.pdbx_description
1 polymer ?
#
loop_
_entity_poly.entity_id
_entity_poly.type
_entity_poly.pdbx_seq_one_letter_code
_entity_poly.pdbx_strand_id
1 'polypeptide(L)'
;MKMAEHSAVTHCYERPTFPDWEYTHFTMVHATTQDGCEEIAKEISQSTGITDNLLLYSTREYKKTRVKYFVEDYQQFWDNVETEQPVEAQ
;
A
#
# COMPACT_ATOMS: atom_id res chain seq x y z
N MET A 1 -6.87 -16.81 -1.28
CA MET A 1 -6.85 -16.27 0.09
C MET A 1 -8.29 -15.95 0.47
N LYS A 2 -8.77 -16.39 1.64
CA LYS A 2 -10.18 -16.25 2.08
C LYS A 2 -10.68 -14.80 2.07
N MET A 3 -9.81 -13.83 2.36
CA MET A 3 -10.12 -12.39 2.29
C MET A 3 -10.48 -11.92 0.87
N ALA A 4 -9.81 -12.45 -0.16
CA ALA A 4 -9.99 -12.04 -1.55
C ALA A 4 -11.27 -12.61 -2.18
N GLU A 5 -11.94 -13.55 -1.52
CA GLU A 5 -13.24 -14.09 -1.93
C GLU A 5 -14.39 -13.13 -1.56
N HIS A 6 -14.14 -12.17 -0.67
CA HIS A 6 -15.11 -11.17 -0.28
C HIS A 6 -15.35 -10.18 -1.42
N SER A 7 -16.61 -10.00 -1.84
CA SER A 7 -16.98 -9.20 -3.02
C SER A 7 -16.57 -7.72 -2.93
N ALA A 8 -16.47 -7.19 -1.71
CA ALA A 8 -16.03 -5.81 -1.46
C ALA A 8 -14.50 -5.61 -1.47
N VAL A 9 -13.70 -6.68 -1.62
CA VAL A 9 -12.24 -6.62 -1.67
C VAL A 9 -11.78 -6.62 -3.13
N THR A 10 -11.12 -5.55 -3.57
CA THR A 10 -10.62 -5.46 -4.97
C THR A 10 -9.18 -5.94 -5.12
N HIS A 11 -8.36 -5.82 -4.08
CA HIS A 11 -6.97 -6.22 -4.08
C HIS A 11 -6.61 -6.82 -2.73
N CYS A 12 -5.78 -7.86 -2.75
CA CYS A 12 -5.24 -8.50 -1.56
C CYS A 12 -3.74 -8.71 -1.77
N TYR A 13 -2.93 -8.20 -0.85
CA TYR A 13 -1.46 -8.28 -0.92
C TYR A 13 -0.91 -8.91 0.35
N GLU A 14 0.15 -9.71 0.19
CA GLU A 14 1.00 -10.17 1.29
C GLU A 14 2.33 -9.41 1.23
N ARG A 15 2.85 -9.02 2.40
CA ARG A 15 4.11 -8.31 2.59
C ARG A 15 4.84 -8.84 3.83
N PRO A 16 6.18 -8.73 3.89
CA PRO A 16 6.94 -9.03 5.10
C PRO A 16 6.60 -8.05 6.23
N THR A 17 6.90 -8.45 7.48
CA THR A 17 6.78 -7.59 8.66
C THR A 17 8.06 -6.81 8.93
N PHE A 18 7.90 -5.70 9.65
CA PHE A 18 8.99 -4.88 10.20
C PHE A 18 8.73 -4.63 11.69
N PRO A 19 9.75 -4.32 12.51
CA PRO A 19 9.56 -4.12 13.95
C PRO A 19 8.52 -3.07 14.35
N ASP A 20 8.27 -2.09 13.48
CA ASP A 20 7.29 -1.02 13.63
C ASP A 20 5.96 -1.29 12.88
N TRP A 21 5.88 -2.41 12.14
CA TRP A 21 4.71 -2.76 11.34
C TRP A 21 4.55 -4.28 11.18
N GLU A 22 3.72 -4.86 12.05
CA GLU A 22 3.54 -6.32 12.15
C GLU A 22 2.45 -6.88 11.19
N TYR A 23 1.75 -6.01 10.46
CA TYR A 23 0.68 -6.43 9.55
C TYR A 23 1.23 -6.94 8.21
N THR A 24 0.92 -8.19 7.89
CA THR A 24 1.39 -8.88 6.67
C THR A 24 0.39 -8.83 5.51
N HIS A 25 -0.90 -8.76 5.81
CA HIS A 25 -1.97 -8.88 4.82
C HIS A 25 -2.72 -7.56 4.67
N PHE A 26 -2.78 -7.06 3.43
CA PHE A 26 -3.39 -5.78 3.09
C PHE A 26 -4.54 -6.03 2.13
N THR A 27 -5.75 -5.60 2.51
CA THR A 27 -6.96 -5.75 1.71
C THR A 27 -7.53 -4.37 1.37
N MET A 28 -7.78 -4.14 0.07
CA MET A 28 -8.45 -2.92 -0.38
C MET A 28 -9.97 -3.14 -0.34
N VAL A 29 -10.58 -2.74 0.78
CA VAL A 29 -12.02 -2.80 1.02
C VAL A 29 -12.70 -1.55 0.47
N HIS A 30 -13.84 -1.71 -0.19
CA HIS A 30 -14.66 -0.62 -0.68
C HIS A 30 -16.09 -0.69 -0.15
N ALA A 31 -16.54 0.42 0.46
CA ALA A 31 -17.93 0.66 0.82
C ALA A 31 -18.30 2.11 0.52
N THR A 32 -19.59 2.41 0.55
CA THR A 32 -20.11 3.78 0.36
C THR A 32 -20.00 4.63 1.62
N THR A 33 -19.79 4.03 2.78
CA THR A 33 -19.66 4.68 4.10
C THR A 33 -18.53 4.06 4.89
N GLN A 34 -18.03 4.80 5.90
CA GLN A 34 -17.01 4.31 6.81
C GLN A 34 -17.51 3.10 7.62
N ASP A 35 -18.70 3.19 8.20
CA ASP A 35 -19.34 2.08 8.93
C ASP A 35 -19.49 0.82 8.06
N GLY A 36 -19.71 1.00 6.75
CA GLY A 36 -19.74 -0.11 5.80
C GLY A 36 -18.39 -0.82 5.68
N CYS A 37 -17.28 -0.07 5.67
CA CYS A 37 -15.93 -0.65 5.71
C CYS A 37 -15.68 -1.39 7.03
N GLU A 38 -16.19 -0.86 8.16
CA GLU A 38 -16.04 -1.49 9.48
C GLU A 38 -16.79 -2.82 9.58
N GLU A 39 -18.01 -2.90 9.06
CA GLU A 39 -18.76 -4.17 9.02
C GLU A 39 -18.08 -5.19 8.11
N ILE A 40 -17.59 -4.77 6.93
CA ILE A 40 -16.84 -5.67 6.03
C ILE A 40 -15.57 -6.19 6.71
N ALA A 41 -14.82 -5.34 7.42
CA ALA A 41 -13.62 -5.76 8.15
C ALA A 41 -13.96 -6.80 9.22
N LYS A 42 -15.09 -6.64 9.90
CA LYS A 42 -15.60 -7.58 10.89
C LYS A 42 -16.06 -8.90 10.26
N GLU A 43 -16.73 -8.88 9.11
CA GLU A 43 -17.08 -10.08 8.35
C GLU A 43 -15.82 -10.85 7.91
N ILE A 44 -14.82 -10.14 7.41
CA ILE A 44 -13.53 -10.71 7.04
C ILE A 44 -12.84 -11.32 8.27
N SER A 45 -12.79 -10.59 9.39
CA SER A 45 -12.21 -11.07 10.66
C SER A 45 -12.88 -12.36 11.14
N GLN A 46 -14.22 -12.39 11.17
CA GLN A 46 -14.99 -13.57 11.55
C GLN A 46 -14.75 -14.76 10.62
N SER A 47 -14.68 -14.51 9.32
CA SER A 47 -14.47 -15.57 8.34
C SER A 47 -13.05 -16.14 8.43
N THR A 48 -12.04 -15.32 8.68
CA THR A 48 -10.62 -15.72 8.67
C THR A 48 -10.11 -16.17 10.04
N GLY A 49 -10.74 -15.72 11.12
CA GLY A 49 -10.23 -15.84 12.49
C GLY A 49 -9.15 -14.81 12.84
N ILE A 50 -8.82 -13.88 11.94
CA ILE A 50 -7.83 -12.82 12.19
C ILE A 50 -8.50 -11.71 12.98
N THR A 51 -8.17 -11.59 14.27
CA THR A 51 -8.76 -10.58 15.16
C THR A 51 -7.93 -9.30 15.26
N ASP A 52 -6.63 -9.39 15.00
CA ASP A 52 -5.73 -8.24 15.00
C ASP A 52 -5.69 -7.61 13.60
N ASN A 53 -6.39 -6.49 13.44
CA ASN A 53 -6.47 -5.76 12.19
C ASN A 53 -6.60 -4.25 12.46
N LEU A 54 -6.15 -3.46 11.48
CA LEU A 54 -6.19 -2.01 11.53
C LEU A 54 -6.81 -1.45 10.25
N LEU A 55 -7.85 -0.64 10.39
CA LEU A 55 -8.47 0.07 9.27
C LEU A 55 -7.75 1.38 8.99
N LEU A 56 -7.29 1.54 7.74
CA LEU A 56 -6.62 2.74 7.25
C LEU A 56 -7.50 3.41 6.19
N TYR A 57 -8.16 4.51 6.56
CA TYR A 57 -9.06 5.24 5.67
C TYR A 57 -8.30 6.16 4.71
N SER A 58 -8.61 6.05 3.42
CA SER A 58 -8.15 7.01 2.41
C SER A 58 -8.92 8.32 2.55
N THR A 59 -8.36 9.28 3.27
CA THR A 59 -9.00 10.59 3.56
C THR A 59 -8.68 11.64 2.50
N ARG A 60 -7.51 11.55 1.87
CA ARG A 60 -7.05 12.48 0.84
C ARG A 60 -6.13 11.81 -0.16
N GLU A 61 -6.39 12.06 -1.43
CA GLU A 61 -5.50 11.63 -2.52
C GLU A 61 -4.54 12.78 -2.87
N TYR A 62 -3.26 12.62 -2.55
CA TYR A 62 -2.23 13.60 -2.91
C TYR A 62 -1.74 13.42 -4.34
N LYS A 63 -1.67 12.17 -4.81
CA LYS A 63 -1.19 11.81 -6.15
C LYS A 63 -1.75 10.46 -6.57
N LYS A 64 -2.29 10.39 -7.79
CA LYS A 64 -2.69 9.14 -8.45
C LYS A 64 -2.41 9.22 -9.94
N THR A 65 -1.24 8.77 -10.33
CA THR A 65 -0.78 8.77 -11.71
C THR A 65 -0.11 7.44 -12.00
N ARG A 66 -0.24 6.93 -13.23
CA ARG A 66 0.52 5.74 -13.65
C ARG A 66 2.01 6.10 -13.78
N VAL A 67 2.89 5.16 -13.41
CA VAL A 67 4.33 5.28 -13.67
C VAL A 67 4.55 5.25 -15.18
N LYS A 68 5.40 6.15 -15.68
CA LYS A 68 5.93 6.10 -17.04
C LYS A 68 7.28 5.41 -16.98
N TYR A 69 7.45 4.36 -17.78
CA TYR A 69 8.73 3.66 -17.88
C TYR A 69 9.57 4.28 -19.00
N PHE A 70 10.89 4.27 -18.84
CA PHE A 70 11.87 4.74 -19.85
C PHE A 70 11.66 6.20 -20.27
N VAL A 71 11.59 7.09 -19.29
CA VAL A 71 11.45 8.53 -19.52
C VAL A 71 12.81 9.22 -19.42
N GLU A 72 13.05 10.16 -20.34
CA GLU A 72 14.34 10.84 -20.50
C GLU A 72 14.71 11.67 -19.26
N ASP A 73 13.72 12.27 -18.60
CA ASP A 73 13.89 13.06 -17.38
C ASP A 73 14.39 12.22 -16.19
N TYR A 74 13.96 10.95 -16.07
CA TYR A 74 14.45 10.05 -15.03
C TYR A 74 15.90 9.63 -15.27
N GLN A 75 16.30 9.40 -16.53
CA GLN A 75 17.70 9.14 -16.87
C GLN A 75 18.57 10.35 -16.54
N GLN A 76 18.14 11.54 -16.97
CA GLN A 76 18.84 12.80 -16.68
C GLN A 76 19.00 13.04 -15.17
N PHE A 77 18.00 12.70 -14.35
CA PHE A 77 18.12 12.81 -12.88
C PHE A 77 19.29 11.97 -12.33
N TRP A 78 19.39 10.70 -12.73
CA TRP A 78 20.47 9.82 -12.25
C TRP A 78 21.83 10.20 -12.82
N ASP A 79 21.90 10.59 -14.09
CA ASP A 79 23.14 11.09 -14.71
C ASP A 79 23.67 12.30 -13.91
N ASN A 80 22.79 13.23 -13.52
CA ASN A 80 23.16 14.40 -12.72
C ASN A 80 23.61 14.01 -11.30
N VAL A 81 22.91 13.07 -10.63
CA VAL A 81 23.28 12.59 -9.28
C VAL A 81 24.65 11.91 -9.27
N GLU A 82 25.00 11.15 -10.30
CA GLU A 82 26.31 10.51 -10.42
C GLU A 82 27.44 11.53 -10.65
N THR A 83 27.17 12.62 -11.37
CA THR A 83 28.16 13.68 -11.61
C THR A 83 28.43 14.60 -10.41
N GLU A 84 27.54 14.62 -9.41
CA GLU A 84 27.64 15.50 -8.21
C GLU A 84 28.23 14.81 -6.97
N GLN A 85 28.79 13.59 -7.08
CA GLN A 85 29.53 12.95 -5.98
C GLN A 85 30.72 13.84 -5.55
N PRO A 86 30.88 14.17 -4.25
CA PRO A 86 31.94 15.06 -3.80
C PRO A 86 33.30 14.40 -4.03
N VAL A 87 34.21 15.13 -4.67
CA VAL A 87 35.65 14.83 -4.67
C VAL A 87 36.07 14.65 -3.20
N GLU A 88 36.54 13.46 -2.84
CA GLU A 88 36.99 13.14 -1.49
C GLU A 88 37.90 14.27 -0.96
N ALA A 89 37.55 14.81 0.21
CA ALA A 89 38.39 15.78 0.90
C ALA A 89 39.74 15.11 1.23
N GLN A 90 40.81 15.60 0.60
CA GLN A 90 42.19 15.29 0.95
C GLN A 90 42.54 15.71 2.38
#